data_AF-A0A379X200-F1
#
_entry.id   AF-A0A379X200-F1
#
_cell.length_a   1.000
_cell.length_b   1.000
_cell.length_c   1.000
_cell.angle_alpha   90.00
_cell.angle_beta   90.00
_cell.angle_gamma   90.00
#
_symmetry.space_group_name_H-M   'P 1'
#
loop_
_entity.id
_entity.type
_entity.pdbx_description
1 polymer ?
#
loop_
_entity_poly.entity_id
_entity_poly.type
_entity_poly.pdbx_seq_one_letter_code
_entity_poly.pdbx_strand_id
1 'polypeptide(L)'
;MRNHRISLQDIATLAGVTKMTVSRYIRSPKKVARETGERIAQIMEEINYIPNRAPAMLLNAQSYTLGVLIPSFQNQLFADILAGIESVTSGHNYQTLIANYNYNRDSEEESVINLLSYNIDGIILSEKYHTLRTVKFLRSATLPIVELMDIQGDRLDMEVGFDNRQAAFDMVSTMLDKRQRRKILYLGSKTISVMSSVITATAMR
;
A
#
# COMPACT_ATOMS: atom_id res chain seq x y z
N MET A 1 -7.96 33.14 9.66
CA MET A 1 -6.70 33.44 10.35
C MET A 1 -5.58 32.71 9.62
N ARG A 2 -4.55 33.40 9.11
CA ARG A 2 -3.38 32.70 8.52
C ARG A 2 -2.65 32.01 9.68
N ASN A 3 -2.70 30.69 9.72
CA ASN A 3 -1.94 29.90 10.68
C ASN A 3 -0.45 30.16 10.38
N HIS A 4 0.22 30.98 11.19
CA HIS A 4 1.63 31.28 11.01
C HIS A 4 2.42 30.03 11.43
N ARG A 5 2.62 29.11 10.47
CA ARG A 5 3.49 27.96 10.68
C ARG A 5 4.89 28.49 10.95
N ILE A 6 5.40 28.19 12.14
CA ILE A 6 6.80 28.36 12.50
C ILE A 6 7.66 27.79 11.36
N SER A 7 8.63 28.57 10.92
CA SER A 7 9.48 28.26 9.78
C SER A 7 10.84 27.74 10.23
N LEU A 8 11.60 27.15 9.30
CA LEU A 8 13.00 26.80 9.54
C LEU A 8 13.86 28.01 9.92
N GLN A 9 13.46 29.21 9.50
CA GLN A 9 14.19 30.45 9.81
C GLN A 9 14.01 30.84 11.28
N ASP A 10 12.84 30.57 11.86
CA ASP A 10 12.55 30.87 13.26
C ASP A 10 13.38 29.96 14.18
N ILE A 11 13.45 28.66 13.85
CA ILE A 11 14.31 27.69 14.54
C ILE A 11 15.79 28.09 14.43
N ALA A 12 16.23 28.50 13.24
CA ALA A 12 17.61 28.91 13.01
C ALA A 12 18.00 30.10 13.89
N THR A 13 17.08 31.06 14.04
CA THR A 13 17.25 32.25 14.89
C THR A 13 17.34 31.86 16.37
N LEU A 14 16.44 31.02 16.86
CA LEU A 14 16.45 30.53 18.25
C LEU A 14 17.70 29.70 18.58
N ALA A 15 18.17 28.91 17.62
CA ALA A 15 19.33 28.04 17.79
C ALA A 15 20.68 28.76 17.59
N GLY A 16 20.68 29.99 17.07
CA GLY A 16 21.88 30.74 16.72
C GLY A 16 22.67 30.14 15.55
N VAL A 17 21.97 29.54 14.58
CA VAL A 17 22.58 28.88 13.40
C VAL A 17 21.94 29.33 12.09
N THR A 18 22.45 28.85 10.96
CA THR A 18 21.84 29.14 9.65
C THR A 18 20.64 28.22 9.37
N LYS A 19 19.69 28.69 8.54
CA LYS A 19 18.60 27.87 7.99
C LYS A 19 19.10 26.59 7.31
N MET A 20 20.27 26.65 6.66
CA MET A 20 20.89 25.50 6.01
C MET A 20 21.34 24.46 7.03
N THR A 21 21.83 24.88 8.20
CA THR A 21 22.19 23.98 9.31
C THR A 21 20.95 23.28 9.86
N VAL A 22 19.84 23.99 10.07
CA VAL A 22 18.57 23.38 10.50
C VAL A 22 18.03 22.41 9.45
N SER A 23 18.05 22.79 8.16
CA SER A 23 17.64 21.89 7.07
C SER A 23 18.51 20.63 6.99
N ARG A 24 19.83 20.76 7.22
CA ARG A 24 20.76 19.64 7.28
C ARG A 24 20.49 18.74 8.49
N TYR A 25 20.21 19.33 9.65
CA TYR A 25 19.84 18.59 10.86
C TYR A 25 18.60 17.73 10.61
N ILE A 26 17.52 18.32 10.08
CA ILE A 26 16.27 17.60 9.78
C ILE A 26 16.49 16.43 8.82
N ARG A 27 17.36 16.59 7.81
CA ARG A 27 17.64 15.54 6.82
C ARG A 27 18.62 14.48 7.32
N SER A 28 19.59 14.88 8.13
CA SER A 28 20.69 14.03 8.56
C SER A 28 21.27 14.54 9.88
N PRO A 29 20.61 14.24 11.02
CA PRO A 29 21.01 14.76 12.34
C PRO A 29 22.48 14.47 12.66
N LYS A 30 22.96 13.29 12.27
CA LYS A 30 24.35 12.82 12.46
C LYS A 30 25.42 13.65 11.71
N LYS A 31 25.02 14.47 10.72
CA LYS A 31 25.94 15.34 9.95
C LYS A 31 26.09 16.75 10.55
N VAL A 32 25.48 17.00 11.70
CA VAL A 32 25.57 18.25 12.46
C VAL A 32 26.31 17.95 13.76
N ALA A 33 27.14 18.90 14.23
CA ALA A 33 27.85 18.75 15.50
C ALA A 33 26.86 18.45 16.63
N ARG A 34 27.22 17.52 17.52
CA ARG A 34 26.31 16.97 18.54
C ARG A 34 25.62 18.07 19.37
N GLU A 35 26.39 19.00 19.90
CA GLU A 35 25.86 20.12 20.71
C GLU A 35 24.85 20.98 19.93
N THR A 36 25.16 21.29 18.67
CA THR A 36 24.25 22.05 17.80
C THR A 36 22.99 21.27 17.47
N GLY A 37 23.12 19.95 17.22
CA GLY A 37 21.99 19.07 16.95
C GLY A 37 21.05 18.97 18.15
N GLU A 38 21.59 18.80 19.37
CA GLU A 38 20.83 18.76 20.62
C GLU A 38 20.05 20.07 20.84
N ARG A 39 20.68 21.23 20.62
CA ARG A 39 20.01 22.54 20.72
C ARG A 39 18.85 22.68 19.73
N ILE A 40 19.06 22.28 18.46
CA ILE A 40 18.00 22.31 17.44
C ILE A 40 16.86 21.36 17.82
N ALA A 41 17.17 20.15 18.32
CA ALA A 41 16.19 19.17 18.76
C ALA A 41 15.28 19.72 19.86
N GLN A 42 15.87 20.30 20.92
CA GLN A 42 15.16 20.89 22.04
C GLN A 42 14.22 22.00 21.58
N ILE A 43 14.71 22.93 20.75
CA ILE A 43 13.89 24.03 20.22
C ILE A 43 12.71 23.50 19.40
N MET A 44 12.95 22.50 18.54
CA MET A 44 11.88 21.88 17.74
C MET A 44 10.82 21.22 18.63
N GLU A 45 11.23 20.57 19.72
CA GLU A 45 10.32 19.94 20.69
C GLU A 45 9.52 20.99 21.48
N GLU A 46 10.18 22.01 22.04
CA GLU A 46 9.55 23.08 22.82
C GLU A 46 8.45 23.81 22.03
N ILE A 47 8.69 24.04 20.73
CA ILE A 47 7.74 24.77 19.88
C ILE A 47 6.81 23.83 19.08
N ASN A 48 6.84 22.52 19.35
CA ASN A 48 6.06 21.49 18.67
C ASN A 48 6.21 21.55 17.12
N TYR A 49 7.42 21.81 16.64
CA TYR A 49 7.69 21.91 15.21
C TYR A 49 7.71 20.53 14.54
N ILE A 50 6.80 20.33 13.58
CA ILE A 50 6.77 19.14 12.74
C ILE A 50 7.39 19.48 11.37
N PRO A 51 8.51 18.83 10.98
CA PRO A 51 9.12 19.05 9.68
C PRO A 51 8.17 18.75 8.53
N ASN A 52 8.06 19.69 7.59
CA ASN A 52 7.34 19.43 6.34
C ASN A 52 8.23 18.60 5.40
N ARG A 53 7.76 17.40 5.03
CA ARG A 53 8.47 16.49 4.10
C ARG A 53 8.32 16.89 2.64
N ALA A 54 7.30 17.66 2.26
CA ALA A 54 7.00 17.98 0.85
C ALA A 54 8.18 18.61 0.08
N PRO A 55 8.95 19.58 0.63
CA PRO A 55 10.12 20.09 -0.07
C PRO A 55 11.21 19.04 -0.31
N ALA A 56 11.39 18.09 0.60
CA ALA A 56 12.36 17.00 0.45
C ALA A 56 11.89 16.00 -0.62
N MET A 57 10.60 15.71 -0.68
CA MET A 57 10.00 14.85 -1.70
C MET A 57 10.20 15.42 -3.11
N LEU A 58 9.96 16.72 -3.28
CA LEU A 58 10.16 17.42 -4.55
C LEU A 58 11.62 17.44 -4.99
N LEU A 59 12.57 17.59 -4.05
CA LEU A 59 13.99 17.62 -4.36
C LEU A 59 14.56 16.23 -4.72
N ASN A 60 14.08 15.19 -4.06
CA ASN A 60 14.60 13.83 -4.23
C ASN A 60 13.77 12.98 -5.22
N ALA A 61 12.66 13.51 -5.73
CA ALA A 61 11.67 12.77 -6.53
C ALA A 61 11.22 11.45 -5.88
N GLN A 62 11.20 11.40 -4.55
CA GLN A 62 10.90 10.21 -3.76
C GLN A 62 10.07 10.58 -2.53
N SER A 63 8.90 9.96 -2.40
CA SER A 63 7.91 10.23 -1.35
C SER A 63 8.10 9.40 -0.08
N TYR A 64 8.80 8.27 -0.18
CA TYR A 64 8.81 7.22 0.83
C TYR A 64 7.39 6.78 1.21
N THR A 65 6.50 6.74 0.22
CA THR A 65 5.10 6.36 0.40
C THR A 65 4.70 5.29 -0.61
N LEU A 66 4.05 4.23 -0.15
CA LEU A 66 3.45 3.19 -0.99
C LEU A 66 1.93 3.29 -0.92
N GLY A 67 1.26 3.19 -2.07
CA GLY A 67 -0.19 3.01 -2.12
C GLY A 67 -0.55 1.53 -1.95
N VAL A 68 -1.54 1.21 -1.12
CA VAL A 68 -2.03 -0.16 -0.96
C VAL A 68 -3.55 -0.16 -1.12
N LEU A 69 -4.05 -0.85 -2.15
CA LEU A 69 -5.49 -1.03 -2.36
C LEU A 69 -5.92 -2.40 -1.85
N ILE A 70 -6.94 -2.39 -1.00
CA ILE A 70 -7.60 -3.60 -0.50
C ILE A 70 -9.11 -3.53 -0.77
N PRO A 71 -9.79 -4.66 -1.00
CA PRO A 71 -11.22 -4.66 -1.28
C PRO A 71 -12.07 -4.58 -0.02
N SER A 72 -11.52 -4.81 1.17
CA SER A 72 -12.30 -4.77 2.41
C SER A 72 -11.45 -4.65 3.66
N PHE A 73 -11.78 -3.68 4.51
CA PHE A 73 -11.27 -3.61 5.89
C PHE A 73 -11.91 -4.63 6.85
N GLN A 74 -12.99 -5.31 6.43
CA GLN A 74 -13.72 -6.24 7.28
C GLN A 74 -13.21 -7.67 7.17
N ASN A 75 -12.53 -8.00 6.07
CA ASN A 75 -11.99 -9.34 5.86
C ASN A 75 -10.59 -9.44 6.48
N GLN A 76 -10.46 -10.32 7.47
CA GLN A 76 -9.22 -10.54 8.23
C GLN A 76 -8.02 -10.91 7.35
N LEU A 77 -8.25 -11.54 6.19
CA LEU A 77 -7.19 -11.85 5.22
C LEU A 77 -6.36 -10.61 4.86
N PHE A 78 -6.99 -9.44 4.68
CA PHE A 78 -6.27 -8.22 4.31
C PHE A 78 -5.56 -7.57 5.49
N ALA A 79 -6.00 -7.83 6.73
CA ALA A 79 -5.28 -7.36 7.91
C ALA A 79 -3.90 -8.03 8.01
N ASP A 80 -3.83 -9.35 7.77
CA ASP A 80 -2.56 -10.10 7.79
C ASP A 80 -1.62 -9.64 6.66
N ILE A 81 -2.17 -9.35 5.47
CA ILE A 81 -1.39 -8.79 4.35
C ILE A 81 -0.83 -7.41 4.69
N LEU A 82 -1.65 -6.52 5.23
CA LEU A 82 -1.21 -5.19 5.65
C LEU A 82 -0.11 -5.27 6.71
N ALA A 83 -0.27 -6.13 7.71
CA ALA A 83 0.75 -6.37 8.72
C ALA A 83 2.06 -6.91 8.11
N GLY A 84 1.96 -7.81 7.12
CA GLY A 84 3.11 -8.29 6.36
C GLY A 84 3.84 -7.17 5.60
N ILE A 85 3.09 -6.32 4.89
CA ILE A 85 3.65 -5.15 4.19
C ILE A 85 4.33 -4.19 5.19
N GLU A 86 3.67 -3.88 6.30
CA GLU A 86 4.19 -2.97 7.33
C GLU A 86 5.48 -3.51 7.99
N SER A 87 5.55 -4.82 8.22
CA SER A 87 6.71 -5.49 8.84
C SER A 87 8.02 -5.28 8.07
N VAL A 88 7.93 -5.10 6.74
CA VAL A 88 9.08 -4.82 5.88
C VAL A 88 9.26 -3.31 5.69
N THR A 89 8.19 -2.62 5.30
CA THR A 89 8.25 -1.21 4.86
C THR A 89 8.66 -0.24 5.98
N SER A 90 8.26 -0.51 7.22
CA SER A 90 8.60 0.32 8.38
C SER A 90 10.11 0.44 8.60
N GLY A 91 10.86 -0.66 8.44
CA GLY A 91 12.33 -0.68 8.54
C GLY A 91 13.04 0.12 7.44
N HIS A 92 12.35 0.38 6.32
CA HIS A 92 12.86 1.14 5.18
C HIS A 92 12.37 2.60 5.15
N ASN A 93 11.74 3.09 6.23
CA ASN A 93 11.13 4.42 6.33
C ASN A 93 9.98 4.69 5.36
N TYR A 94 9.40 3.63 4.76
CA TYR A 94 8.23 3.76 3.92
C TYR A 94 6.96 3.87 4.77
N GLN A 95 6.05 4.73 4.35
CA GLN A 95 4.68 4.85 4.86
C GLN A 95 3.71 4.20 3.87
N THR A 96 2.60 3.65 4.36
CA THR A 96 1.56 3.08 3.50
C THR A 96 0.31 3.97 3.50
N LEU A 97 -0.15 4.37 2.32
CA LEU A 97 -1.47 4.97 2.10
C LEU A 97 -2.44 3.87 1.67
N ILE A 98 -3.38 3.54 2.54
CA ILE A 98 -4.31 2.42 2.32
C ILE A 98 -5.64 2.98 1.79
N ALA A 99 -6.14 2.41 0.70
CA ALA A 99 -7.45 2.70 0.15
C ALA A 99 -8.31 1.43 0.09
N ASN A 100 -9.60 1.57 0.38
CA ASN A 100 -10.58 0.49 0.31
C ASN A 100 -11.57 0.74 -0.81
N TYR A 101 -11.76 -0.25 -1.69
CA TYR A 101 -12.66 -0.15 -2.84
C TYR A 101 -13.91 -1.04 -2.77
N ASN A 102 -14.12 -1.80 -1.68
CA ASN A 102 -15.35 -2.59 -1.47
C ASN A 102 -15.73 -3.53 -2.63
N TYR A 103 -14.74 -4.14 -3.30
CA TYR A 103 -14.91 -4.97 -4.51
C TYR A 103 -15.57 -4.26 -5.70
N ASN A 104 -15.71 -2.92 -5.67
CA ASN A 104 -16.27 -2.14 -6.75
C ASN A 104 -15.15 -1.62 -7.66
N ARG A 105 -15.23 -1.96 -8.95
CA ARG A 105 -14.21 -1.59 -9.96
C ARG A 105 -14.13 -0.08 -10.26
N ASP A 106 -15.24 0.64 -10.16
CA ASP A 106 -15.24 2.09 -10.35
C ASP A 106 -14.60 2.78 -9.14
N SER A 107 -14.89 2.30 -7.93
CA SER A 107 -14.23 2.76 -6.69
C SER A 107 -12.74 2.42 -6.66
N GLU A 108 -12.34 1.28 -7.22
CA GLU A 108 -10.92 0.93 -7.41
C GLU A 108 -10.25 1.96 -8.32
N GLU A 109 -10.84 2.23 -9.48
CA GLU A 109 -10.31 3.19 -10.44
C GLU A 109 -10.10 4.58 -9.83
N GLU A 110 -11.11 5.10 -9.12
CA GLU A 110 -11.00 6.38 -8.41
C GLU A 110 -9.89 6.35 -7.35
N SER A 111 -9.80 5.25 -6.59
CA SER A 111 -8.78 5.08 -5.54
C SER A 111 -7.37 5.05 -6.12
N VAL A 112 -7.16 4.36 -7.24
CA VAL A 112 -5.88 4.34 -7.95
C VAL A 112 -5.49 5.75 -8.37
N ILE A 113 -6.38 6.49 -9.05
CA ILE A 113 -6.10 7.85 -9.51
C ILE A 113 -5.76 8.76 -8.34
N ASN A 114 -6.50 8.67 -7.23
CA ASN A 114 -6.25 9.45 -6.02
C ASN A 114 -4.88 9.12 -5.41
N LEU A 115 -4.53 7.84 -5.31
CA LEU A 115 -3.24 7.41 -4.76
C LEU A 115 -2.06 7.88 -5.62
N LEU A 116 -2.18 7.79 -6.95
CA LEU A 116 -1.18 8.33 -7.87
C LEU A 116 -0.97 9.84 -7.68
N SER A 117 -2.03 10.59 -7.34
CA SER A 117 -1.94 12.05 -7.11
C SER A 117 -1.08 12.45 -5.90
N TYR A 118 -0.82 11.53 -4.96
CA TYR A 118 0.05 11.76 -3.81
C TYR A 118 1.55 11.57 -4.10
N ASN A 119 1.92 11.32 -5.36
CA ASN A 119 3.30 11.02 -5.78
C ASN A 119 3.89 9.81 -5.02
N ILE A 120 3.11 8.75 -4.85
CA ILE A 120 3.59 7.50 -4.27
C ILE A 120 4.73 6.89 -5.08
N ASP A 121 5.64 6.18 -4.43
CA ASP A 121 6.81 5.56 -5.05
C ASP A 121 6.53 4.16 -5.62
N GLY A 122 5.37 3.59 -5.30
CA GLY A 122 4.97 2.23 -5.66
C GLY A 122 3.53 1.95 -5.24
N ILE A 123 2.87 0.99 -5.91
CA ILE A 123 1.48 0.63 -5.62
C ILE A 123 1.31 -0.89 -5.52
N ILE A 124 0.51 -1.31 -4.55
CA ILE A 124 0.14 -2.70 -4.30
C ILE A 124 -1.37 -2.84 -4.48
N LEU A 125 -1.79 -3.76 -5.34
CA LEU A 125 -3.17 -4.03 -5.74
C LEU A 125 -3.57 -5.43 -5.27
N SER A 126 -4.75 -5.55 -4.66
CA SER A 126 -5.24 -6.84 -4.13
C SER A 126 -5.93 -7.74 -5.16
N GLU A 127 -6.12 -7.24 -6.37
CA GLU A 127 -6.78 -7.93 -7.47
C GLU A 127 -5.92 -7.81 -8.74
N LYS A 128 -6.26 -8.63 -9.75
CA LYS A 128 -5.60 -8.69 -11.05
C LYS A 128 -6.44 -8.13 -12.20
N TYR A 129 -7.75 -8.00 -11.98
CA TYR A 129 -8.70 -7.60 -13.02
C TYR A 129 -9.16 -6.16 -12.82
N HIS A 130 -8.49 -5.25 -13.50
CA HIS A 130 -8.75 -3.82 -13.42
C HIS A 130 -9.52 -3.29 -14.63
N THR A 131 -10.13 -2.11 -14.51
CA THR A 131 -10.70 -1.41 -15.66
C THR A 131 -9.60 -0.99 -16.65
N LEU A 132 -9.95 -0.86 -17.94
CA LEU A 132 -8.99 -0.37 -18.95
C LEU A 132 -8.39 0.99 -18.60
N ARG A 133 -9.17 1.85 -17.96
CA ARG A 133 -8.73 3.19 -17.54
C ARG A 133 -7.78 3.11 -16.34
N THR A 134 -8.03 2.24 -15.37
CA THR A 134 -7.08 1.94 -14.28
C THR A 134 -5.74 1.47 -14.84
N VAL A 135 -5.76 0.49 -15.74
CA VAL A 135 -4.53 -0.02 -16.39
C VAL A 135 -3.77 1.08 -17.11
N LYS A 136 -4.48 1.96 -17.83
CA LYS A 136 -3.86 3.09 -18.55
C LYS A 136 -3.15 4.05 -17.59
N PHE A 137 -3.77 4.41 -16.46
CA PHE A 137 -3.15 5.29 -15.47
C PHE A 137 -1.93 4.63 -14.82
N LEU A 138 -2.05 3.38 -14.38
CA LEU A 138 -0.96 2.63 -13.78
C LEU A 138 0.26 2.54 -14.70
N ARG A 139 0.06 2.16 -15.97
CA ARG A 139 1.15 2.10 -16.95
C ARG A 139 1.79 3.46 -17.24
N SER A 140 1.03 4.56 -17.12
CA SER A 140 1.56 5.91 -17.32
C SER A 140 2.36 6.45 -16.12
N ALA A 141 2.16 5.89 -14.93
CA ALA A 141 2.72 6.42 -13.69
C ALA A 141 4.22 6.09 -13.49
N THR A 142 4.79 5.18 -14.28
CA THR A 142 6.22 4.81 -14.24
C THR A 142 6.73 4.45 -12.83
N LEU A 143 5.89 3.82 -12.03
CA LEU A 143 6.21 3.32 -10.69
C LEU A 143 6.03 1.80 -10.64
N PRO A 144 6.72 1.10 -9.72
CA PRO A 144 6.57 -0.35 -9.56
C PRO A 144 5.15 -0.72 -9.12
N ILE A 145 4.56 -1.71 -9.78
CA ILE A 145 3.20 -2.19 -9.50
C ILE A 145 3.27 -3.64 -9.05
N VAL A 146 2.64 -3.96 -7.93
CA VAL A 146 2.53 -5.33 -7.42
C VAL A 146 1.07 -5.74 -7.33
N GLU A 147 0.68 -6.80 -8.04
CA GLU A 147 -0.63 -7.44 -7.90
C GLU A 147 -0.54 -8.61 -6.90
N LEU A 148 -1.52 -8.74 -6.01
CA LEU A 148 -1.55 -9.78 -4.99
C LEU A 148 -2.60 -10.86 -5.29
N MET A 149 -2.57 -11.93 -4.48
CA MET A 149 -3.56 -13.01 -4.36
C MET A 149 -3.58 -14.04 -5.49
N ASP A 150 -3.42 -13.64 -6.73
CA ASP A 150 -3.52 -14.53 -7.89
C ASP A 150 -2.35 -14.35 -8.87
N ILE A 151 -1.79 -15.47 -9.35
CA ILE A 151 -0.68 -15.48 -10.32
C ILE A 151 -1.11 -15.94 -11.72
N GLN A 152 -2.40 -16.22 -11.93
CA GLN A 152 -2.92 -16.69 -13.22
C GLN A 152 -3.30 -15.53 -14.14
N GLY A 153 -2.92 -15.61 -15.43
CA GLY A 153 -3.20 -14.58 -16.44
C GLY A 153 -2.11 -13.50 -16.58
N ASP A 154 -2.39 -12.47 -17.37
CA ASP A 154 -1.44 -11.38 -17.63
C ASP A 154 -1.26 -10.48 -16.40
N ARG A 155 -0.02 -10.12 -16.08
CA ARG A 155 0.34 -9.18 -15.01
C ARG A 155 0.62 -7.79 -15.55
N LEU A 156 0.50 -6.78 -14.70
CA LEU A 156 0.90 -5.41 -15.01
C LEU A 156 2.42 -5.22 -14.94
N ASP A 157 3.06 -5.74 -13.88
CA ASP A 157 4.51 -5.61 -13.64
C ASP A 157 5.01 -6.78 -12.78
N MET A 158 4.68 -6.77 -11.48
CA MET A 158 5.00 -7.84 -10.54
C MET A 158 3.73 -8.46 -9.95
N GLU A 159 3.80 -9.73 -9.58
CA GLU A 159 2.68 -10.44 -8.94
C GLU A 159 3.18 -11.32 -7.79
N VAL A 160 2.39 -11.42 -6.71
CA VAL A 160 2.66 -12.28 -5.55
C VAL A 160 1.35 -12.90 -5.08
N GLY A 161 1.21 -14.21 -5.23
CA GLY A 161 -0.02 -14.89 -4.84
C GLY A 161 0.05 -16.39 -5.03
N PHE A 162 -1.12 -17.00 -5.19
CA PHE A 162 -1.25 -18.43 -5.41
C PHE A 162 -1.89 -18.72 -6.76
N ASP A 163 -1.64 -19.91 -7.28
CA ASP A 163 -2.47 -20.45 -8.35
C ASP A 163 -3.78 -20.97 -7.72
N ASN A 164 -4.77 -20.09 -7.61
CA ASN A 164 -6.05 -20.41 -6.98
C ASN A 164 -6.81 -21.51 -7.75
N ARG A 165 -6.59 -21.60 -9.07
CA ARG A 165 -7.19 -22.64 -9.91
C ARG A 165 -6.57 -23.99 -9.60
N GLN A 166 -5.24 -24.07 -9.52
CA GLN A 166 -4.54 -25.29 -9.15
C GLN A 166 -4.86 -25.70 -7.71
N ALA A 167 -4.90 -24.75 -6.77
CA ALA A 167 -5.27 -25.03 -5.38
C ALA A 167 -6.69 -25.64 -5.26
N ALA A 168 -7.67 -25.10 -5.99
CA ALA A 168 -9.01 -25.66 -6.05
C ALA A 168 -9.03 -27.04 -6.70
N PHE A 169 -8.28 -27.24 -7.79
CA PHE A 169 -8.15 -28.53 -8.46
C PHE A 169 -7.53 -29.60 -7.55
N ASP A 170 -6.45 -29.28 -6.86
CA ASP A 170 -5.74 -30.19 -5.95
C ASP A 170 -6.61 -30.58 -4.76
N MET A 171 -7.39 -29.63 -4.23
CA MET A 171 -8.36 -29.87 -3.17
C MET A 171 -9.42 -30.87 -3.62
N VAL A 172 -10.06 -30.64 -4.77
CA VAL A 172 -11.13 -31.52 -5.27
C VAL A 172 -10.59 -32.88 -5.68
N SER A 173 -9.44 -32.94 -6.36
CA SER A 173 -8.77 -34.20 -6.72
C SER A 173 -8.43 -35.01 -5.47
N THR A 174 -7.95 -34.36 -4.40
CA THR A 174 -7.71 -35.01 -3.11
C THR A 174 -8.99 -35.58 -2.49
N MET A 175 -10.13 -34.86 -2.61
CA MET A 175 -11.42 -35.36 -2.13
C MET A 175 -11.87 -36.61 -2.90
N LEU A 176 -11.72 -36.63 -4.22
CA LEU A 176 -12.12 -37.72 -5.09
C LEU A 176 -11.23 -38.96 -4.92
N ASP A 177 -9.91 -38.78 -4.96
CA ASP A 177 -8.97 -39.89 -5.09
C ASP A 177 -8.51 -40.42 -3.74
N LYS A 178 -8.05 -39.52 -2.85
CA LYS A 178 -7.47 -39.90 -1.55
C LYS A 178 -8.54 -40.10 -0.48
N ARG A 179 -9.62 -39.30 -0.52
CA ARG A 179 -10.72 -39.35 0.46
C ARG A 179 -11.96 -40.08 -0.06
N GLN A 180 -11.95 -40.53 -1.32
CA GLN A 180 -13.00 -41.32 -1.95
C GLN A 180 -14.41 -40.71 -1.83
N ARG A 181 -14.51 -39.37 -1.78
CA ARG A 181 -15.78 -38.65 -1.73
C ARG A 181 -16.39 -38.63 -3.12
N ARG A 182 -17.66 -39.03 -3.25
CA ARG A 182 -18.39 -39.07 -4.55
C ARG A 182 -19.52 -38.05 -4.67
N LYS A 183 -19.89 -37.41 -3.56
CA LYS A 183 -20.89 -36.34 -3.50
C LYS A 183 -20.19 -35.10 -2.94
N ILE A 184 -19.81 -34.18 -3.82
CA ILE A 184 -19.10 -32.95 -3.46
C ILE A 184 -20.03 -31.78 -3.72
N LEU A 185 -20.24 -30.96 -2.70
CA LEU A 185 -21.00 -29.72 -2.78
C LEU A 185 -20.02 -28.55 -2.79
N TYR A 186 -20.12 -27.69 -3.79
CA TYR A 186 -19.38 -26.44 -3.83
C TYR A 186 -20.26 -25.30 -3.31
N LEU A 187 -19.79 -24.60 -2.29
CA LEU A 187 -20.42 -23.40 -1.74
C LEU A 187 -19.44 -22.25 -1.92
N GLY A 188 -19.77 -21.29 -2.77
CA GLY A 188 -19.01 -20.06 -2.95
C GLY A 188 -19.91 -18.84 -2.75
N SER A 189 -19.39 -17.81 -2.11
CA SER A 189 -19.96 -16.47 -2.20
C SER A 189 -19.07 -15.62 -3.10
N LYS A 190 -19.71 -14.91 -4.03
CA LYS A 190 -19.10 -13.75 -4.67
C LYS A 190 -19.65 -12.57 -3.88
N THR A 191 -18.83 -11.81 -3.18
CA THR A 191 -19.31 -10.55 -2.61
C THR A 191 -19.49 -9.57 -3.76
N ILE A 192 -20.64 -9.68 -4.44
CA ILE A 192 -21.51 -8.65 -5.00
C ILE A 192 -22.81 -9.39 -5.34
N SER A 193 -23.82 -9.13 -4.51
CA SER A 193 -25.20 -9.62 -4.58
C SER A 193 -25.44 -11.13 -4.38
N VAL A 194 -26.31 -11.41 -3.41
CA VAL A 194 -26.80 -12.72 -3.03
C VAL A 194 -27.45 -13.42 -4.23
N MET A 195 -26.76 -14.41 -4.82
CA MET A 195 -27.40 -15.58 -5.44
C MET A 195 -26.46 -16.77 -5.27
N SER A 196 -26.72 -17.54 -4.21
CA SER A 196 -26.18 -18.87 -4.00
C SER A 196 -26.49 -19.76 -5.22
N SER A 197 -25.48 -20.02 -6.04
CA SER A 197 -25.54 -20.99 -7.13
C SER A 197 -24.96 -22.30 -6.63
N VAL A 198 -25.83 -23.25 -6.29
CA VAL A 198 -25.42 -24.62 -5.93
C VAL A 198 -25.04 -25.34 -7.24
N ILE A 199 -23.74 -25.46 -7.52
CA ILE A 199 -23.26 -26.33 -8.59
C ILE A 199 -23.06 -27.72 -7.98
N THR A 200 -23.96 -28.66 -8.32
CA THR A 200 -23.79 -30.07 -7.98
C THR A 200 -22.98 -30.74 -9.08
N ALA A 201 -21.69 -30.95 -8.85
CA ALA A 201 -20.86 -31.76 -9.73
C ALA A 201 -21.08 -33.24 -9.36
N THR A 202 -21.96 -33.92 -10.09
CA THR A 202 -22.08 -35.38 -10.03
C THR A 202 -21.01 -35.98 -10.92
N ALA A 203 -20.06 -36.72 -10.36
CA ALA A 203 -19.12 -37.50 -11.14
C ALA A 203 -19.89 -38.56 -11.94
N MET A 204 -20.00 -38.37 -13.26
CA MET A 204 -20.47 -39.41 -14.17
C MET A 204 -19.42 -40.52 -14.23
N ARG A 205 -19.90 -41.76 -14.09
CA ARG A 205 -19.11 -42.98 -14.26
C ARG A 205 -18.73 -43.19 -15.71
#